data_AF-A0AAV0ULJ8-F1
#
_entry.id   AF-A0AAV0ULJ8-F1
#
_cell.length_a   1.000
_cell.length_b   1.000
_cell.length_c   1.000
_cell.angle_alpha   90.00
_cell.angle_beta   90.00
_cell.angle_gamma   90.00
#
_symmetry.space_group_name_H-M   'P 1'
#
loop_
_entity.id
_entity.type
_entity.pdbx_description
1 polymer ?
#
loop_
_entity_poly.entity_id
_entity_poly.type
_entity_poly.pdbx_seq_one_letter_code
_entity_poly.pdbx_strand_id
1 'polypeptide(L)'
;MSTNRSGNVATRHQRKCWANMKSEACREQCRTNQARYRQKQREYVSKLEVTIAQLREEIPMLEVQRRRFCYNSRQRVWDVVVEYFQLFRHGVQGDAFEQELTHASDFLLASEAQQQVMFLQSTMASNIKFGNARGVAVLMTYWRQMSEYHEDLHFKLTHMEKVLESIVIATASSECDYHKNYAGVCLPSPHEVR
;
A
#
# COMPACT_ATOMS: atom_id res chain seq x y z
N MET A 1 32.50 32.73 84.82
CA MET A 1 31.78 32.22 83.64
C MET A 1 30.76 31.20 84.10
N SER A 2 29.46 31.49 84.00
CA SER A 2 28.43 30.45 84.00
C SER A 2 27.22 30.98 83.24
N THR A 3 26.91 30.29 82.14
CA THR A 3 26.00 30.70 81.09
C THR A 3 24.56 30.35 81.48
N ASN A 4 23.71 31.38 81.59
CA ASN A 4 22.27 31.21 81.73
C ASN A 4 21.69 30.60 80.45
N ARG A 5 21.38 29.30 80.49
CA ARG A 5 20.54 28.62 79.49
C ARG A 5 19.10 28.67 79.96
N SER A 6 18.47 29.84 79.87
CA SER A 6 17.03 29.98 80.10
C SER A 6 16.29 29.42 78.88
N GLY A 7 15.96 28.14 78.94
CA GLY A 7 15.07 27.50 77.97
C GLY A 7 13.64 27.99 78.20
N ASN A 8 13.09 28.74 77.25
CA ASN A 8 11.70 29.19 77.25
C ASN A 8 10.77 27.96 77.11
N VAL A 9 10.23 27.44 78.22
CA VAL A 9 9.33 26.27 78.20
C VAL A 9 7.90 26.74 78.00
N ALA A 10 7.37 26.57 76.78
CA ALA A 10 6.00 26.94 76.43
C ALA A 10 4.96 26.26 77.35
N THR A 11 3.92 27.00 77.73
CA THR A 11 2.87 26.52 78.64
C THR A 11 2.00 25.44 77.98
N ARG A 12 1.37 24.57 78.78
CA ARG A 12 0.56 23.43 78.29
C ARG A 12 -0.56 23.87 77.33
N HIS A 13 -1.16 25.04 77.57
CA HIS A 13 -2.18 25.63 76.70
C HIS A 13 -1.63 26.07 75.35
N GLN A 14 -0.46 26.73 75.33
CA GLN A 14 0.20 27.14 74.09
C GLN A 14 0.54 25.94 73.20
N ARG A 15 1.03 24.83 73.79
CA ARG A 15 1.32 23.59 73.03
C ARG A 15 0.06 22.97 72.42
N LYS A 16 -1.07 22.97 73.13
CA LYS A 16 -2.35 22.44 72.63
C LYS A 16 -2.91 23.29 71.50
N CYS A 17 -2.85 24.61 71.62
CA CYS A 17 -3.28 25.54 70.57
C CYS A 17 -2.43 25.36 69.28
N TRP A 18 -1.11 25.23 69.44
CA TRP A 18 -0.20 24.98 68.33
C TRP A 18 -0.42 23.62 67.65
N ALA A 19 -0.70 22.57 68.43
CA ALA A 19 -1.05 21.25 67.90
C ALA A 19 -2.38 21.26 67.12
N ASN A 20 -3.40 21.97 67.62
CA ASN A 20 -4.68 22.13 66.92
C ASN A 20 -4.53 22.91 65.62
N MET A 21 -3.81 24.04 65.64
CA MET A 21 -3.54 24.84 64.44
C MET A 21 -2.77 24.03 63.38
N LYS A 22 -1.79 23.22 63.80
CA LYS A 22 -1.05 22.32 62.92
C LYS A 22 -1.93 21.17 62.38
N SER A 23 -2.87 20.67 63.16
CA SER A 23 -3.88 19.69 62.75
C SER A 23 -4.87 20.29 61.73
N GLU A 24 -5.34 21.52 61.94
CA GLU A 24 -6.22 22.22 60.99
C GLU A 24 -5.52 22.52 59.67
N ALA A 25 -4.27 22.97 59.71
CA ALA A 25 -3.45 23.16 58.51
C ALA A 25 -3.27 21.84 57.72
N CYS A 26 -3.06 20.72 58.41
CA CYS A 26 -2.98 19.40 57.78
C CYS A 26 -4.32 18.99 57.14
N ARG A 27 -5.46 19.24 57.80
CA ARG A 27 -6.79 18.98 57.24
C ARG A 27 -7.06 19.82 56.00
N GLU A 28 -6.66 21.08 56.01
CA GLU A 28 -6.80 21.98 54.86
C GLU A 28 -5.94 21.54 53.68
N GLN A 29 -4.72 21.08 53.95
CA GLN A 29 -3.85 20.46 52.94
C GLN A 29 -4.47 19.19 52.35
N CYS A 30 -5.04 18.31 53.20
CA CYS A 30 -5.75 17.11 52.74
C CYS A 30 -6.97 17.46 51.88
N ARG A 31 -7.76 18.47 52.25
CA ARG A 31 -8.90 18.96 51.45
C ARG A 31 -8.44 19.46 50.08
N THR A 32 -7.38 20.26 50.06
CA THR A 32 -6.80 20.82 48.83
C THR A 32 -6.25 19.71 47.93
N ASN A 33 -5.50 18.75 48.49
CA ASN A 33 -4.98 17.61 47.75
C ASN A 33 -6.09 16.70 47.20
N GLN A 34 -7.15 16.43 47.97
CA GLN A 34 -8.31 15.70 47.47
C GLN A 34 -9.04 16.45 46.34
N ALA A 35 -9.25 17.76 46.50
CA ALA A 35 -9.86 18.57 45.46
C ALA A 35 -9.04 18.56 44.17
N ARG A 36 -7.71 18.69 44.29
CA ARG A 36 -6.77 18.63 43.17
C ARG A 36 -6.74 17.26 42.51
N TYR A 37 -6.75 16.18 43.28
CA TYR A 37 -6.83 14.81 42.76
C TYR A 37 -8.11 14.60 41.96
N ARG A 38 -9.27 14.99 42.52
CA ARG A 38 -10.57 14.90 41.83
C ARG A 38 -10.60 15.75 40.57
N GLN A 39 -10.01 16.95 40.61
CA GLN A 39 -9.91 17.82 39.44
C GLN A 39 -9.06 17.18 38.33
N LYS A 40 -7.89 16.63 38.67
CA LYS A 40 -7.02 15.93 37.72
C LYS A 40 -7.71 14.71 37.09
N GLN A 41 -8.51 13.98 37.86
CA GLN A 41 -9.33 12.88 37.35
C GLN A 41 -10.39 13.37 36.37
N ARG A 42 -11.13 14.43 36.69
CA ARG A 42 -12.12 15.02 35.76
C ARG A 42 -11.49 15.53 34.47
N GLU A 43 -10.35 16.20 34.56
CA GLU A 43 -9.62 16.69 33.38
C GLU A 43 -9.15 15.54 32.49
N TYR A 44 -8.69 14.44 33.08
CA TYR A 44 -8.31 13.25 32.32
C TYR A 44 -9.50 12.64 31.58
N VAL A 45 -10.63 12.46 32.27
CA VAL A 45 -11.87 11.93 31.66
C VAL A 45 -12.35 12.85 30.53
N SER A 46 -12.41 14.16 30.77
CA SER A 46 -12.85 15.12 29.76
C SER A 46 -11.94 15.13 28.53
N LYS A 47 -10.60 15.07 28.71
CA LYS A 47 -9.66 14.94 27.60
C LYS A 47 -9.90 13.65 26.81
N LEU A 48 -10.11 12.54 27.50
CA LEU A 48 -10.38 11.25 26.87
C LEU A 48 -11.69 11.28 26.06
N GLU A 49 -12.75 11.89 26.60
CA GLU A 49 -14.03 12.05 25.91
C GLU A 49 -13.88 12.88 24.63
N VAL A 50 -13.13 13.98 24.68
CA VAL A 50 -12.82 14.79 23.50
C VAL A 50 -12.04 14.00 22.46
N THR A 51 -11.00 13.27 22.87
CA THR A 51 -10.21 12.44 21.96
C THR A 51 -11.05 11.33 21.34
N ILE A 52 -11.92 10.66 22.11
CA ILE A 52 -12.83 9.64 21.59
C ILE A 52 -13.80 10.25 20.57
N ALA A 53 -14.35 11.43 20.85
CA ALA A 53 -15.24 12.13 19.93
C ALA A 53 -14.53 12.49 18.61
N GLN A 54 -13.30 13.04 18.69
CA GLN A 54 -12.46 13.34 17.53
C GLN A 54 -12.17 12.09 16.71
N LEU A 55 -11.72 11.01 17.35
CA LEU A 55 -11.43 9.75 16.64
C LEU A 55 -12.67 9.16 15.98
N ARG A 56 -13.84 9.26 16.63
CA ARG A 56 -15.11 8.81 16.04
C ARG A 56 -15.53 9.62 14.82
N GLU A 57 -15.15 10.89 14.75
CA GLU A 57 -15.38 11.74 13.58
C GLU A 57 -14.33 11.49 12.48
N GLU A 58 -13.07 11.23 12.85
CA GLU A 58 -12.00 10.95 11.90
C GLU A 58 -12.15 9.61 11.18
N ILE A 59 -12.64 8.57 11.86
CA ILE A 59 -12.87 7.23 11.27
C ILE A 59 -13.70 7.30 9.97
N PRO A 60 -14.92 7.86 9.94
CA PRO A 60 -15.72 7.90 8.72
C PRO A 60 -15.08 8.76 7.63
N MET A 61 -14.38 9.85 7.99
CA MET A 61 -13.64 10.66 7.03
C MET A 61 -12.52 9.84 6.36
N LEU A 62 -11.72 9.14 7.15
CA LEU A 62 -10.64 8.28 6.67
C LEU A 62 -11.19 7.12 5.84
N GLU A 63 -12.34 6.55 6.21
CA GLU A 63 -13.01 5.53 5.41
C GLU A 63 -13.48 6.05 4.06
N VAL A 64 -14.05 7.26 3.99
CA VAL A 64 -14.45 7.89 2.72
C VAL A 64 -13.24 8.14 1.85
N GLN A 65 -12.15 8.68 2.41
CA GLN A 65 -10.90 8.88 1.69
C GLN A 65 -10.35 7.55 1.16
N ARG A 66 -10.33 6.51 1.99
CA ARG A 66 -9.93 5.15 1.58
C ARG A 66 -10.79 4.68 0.42
N ARG A 67 -12.12 4.71 0.54
CA ARG A 67 -13.04 4.29 -0.54
C ARG A 67 -12.78 5.04 -1.84
N ARG A 68 -12.50 6.35 -1.78
CA ARG A 68 -12.22 7.17 -2.97
C ARG A 68 -10.88 6.81 -3.63
N PHE A 69 -9.80 6.72 -2.86
CA PHE A 69 -8.49 6.31 -3.40
C PHE A 69 -8.55 4.92 -4.01
N CYS A 70 -9.28 4.05 -3.34
CA CYS A 70 -9.45 2.68 -3.75
C CYS A 70 -10.36 2.48 -4.97
N TYR A 71 -11.42 3.26 -5.12
CA TYR A 71 -12.24 3.25 -6.32
C TYR A 71 -11.42 3.71 -7.53
N ASN A 72 -10.64 4.78 -7.35
CA ASN A 72 -9.76 5.30 -8.40
C ASN A 72 -8.62 4.33 -8.75
N SER A 73 -8.04 3.63 -7.77
CA SER A 73 -7.03 2.60 -8.06
C SER A 73 -7.65 1.37 -8.71
N ARG A 74 -8.83 0.93 -8.26
CA ARG A 74 -9.57 -0.20 -8.84
C ARG A 74 -9.92 0.05 -10.30
N GLN A 75 -10.50 1.21 -10.62
CA GLN A 75 -10.87 1.57 -11.99
C GLN A 75 -9.61 1.60 -12.85
N ARG A 76 -8.55 2.25 -12.38
CA ARG A 76 -7.26 2.28 -13.09
C ARG A 76 -6.64 0.89 -13.30
N VAL A 77 -6.63 0.00 -12.32
CA VAL A 77 -6.06 -1.36 -12.50
C VAL A 77 -6.90 -2.15 -13.49
N TRP A 78 -8.22 -2.06 -13.42
CA TRP A 78 -9.11 -2.73 -14.36
C TRP A 78 -8.88 -2.24 -15.80
N ASP A 79 -8.81 -0.92 -15.99
CA ASP A 79 -8.57 -0.30 -17.29
C ASP A 79 -7.20 -0.69 -17.85
N VAL A 80 -6.15 -0.66 -17.02
CA VAL A 80 -4.79 -1.10 -17.41
C VAL A 80 -4.78 -2.57 -17.86
N VAL A 81 -5.50 -3.45 -17.16
CA VAL A 81 -5.57 -4.86 -17.54
C VAL A 81 -6.29 -5.00 -18.88
N VAL A 82 -7.42 -4.32 -19.09
CA VAL A 82 -8.13 -4.35 -20.37
C VAL A 82 -7.26 -3.80 -21.51
N GLU A 83 -6.58 -2.68 -21.30
CA GLU A 83 -5.68 -2.07 -22.27
C GLU A 83 -4.51 -3.00 -22.60
N TYR A 84 -3.94 -3.69 -21.61
CA TYR A 84 -2.91 -4.70 -21.84
C TYR A 84 -3.41 -5.80 -22.80
N PHE A 85 -4.59 -6.38 -22.57
CA PHE A 85 -5.11 -7.42 -23.47
C PHE A 85 -5.47 -6.88 -24.85
N GLN A 86 -5.84 -5.61 -24.98
CA GLN A 86 -6.07 -4.98 -26.28
C GLN A 86 -4.77 -4.76 -27.05
N LEU A 87 -3.75 -4.21 -26.38
CA LEU A 87 -2.45 -3.92 -26.98
C LEU A 87 -1.70 -5.18 -27.43
N PHE A 88 -1.82 -6.27 -26.67
CA PHE A 88 -1.16 -7.54 -26.97
C PHE A 88 -2.07 -8.56 -27.67
N ARG A 89 -3.24 -8.14 -28.15
CA ARG A 89 -4.24 -9.02 -28.80
C ARG A 89 -3.64 -9.83 -29.95
N HIS A 90 -2.74 -9.22 -30.71
CA HIS A 90 -2.08 -9.83 -31.87
C HIS A 90 -0.59 -10.11 -31.62
N GLY A 91 -0.18 -10.14 -30.35
CA GLY A 91 1.23 -10.24 -29.98
C GLY A 91 2.02 -8.97 -30.30
N VAL A 92 3.30 -9.16 -30.60
CA VAL A 92 4.25 -8.12 -31.02
C VAL A 92 4.60 -8.42 -32.48
N GLN A 93 4.07 -7.63 -33.39
CA GLN A 93 4.32 -7.78 -34.82
C GLN A 93 5.73 -7.23 -35.16
N GLY A 94 6.43 -7.94 -36.05
CA GLY A 94 7.89 -8.06 -36.06
C GLY A 94 8.77 -6.86 -36.48
N ASP A 95 10.03 -6.99 -36.06
CA ASP A 95 11.33 -6.48 -36.53
C ASP A 95 11.61 -4.98 -36.78
N ALA A 96 10.74 -4.13 -36.28
CA ALA A 96 10.92 -2.68 -36.25
C ALA A 96 12.25 -2.13 -35.69
N PHE A 97 12.99 -2.92 -34.91
CA PHE A 97 14.21 -2.46 -34.25
C PHE A 97 15.47 -2.64 -35.10
N GLU A 98 15.46 -3.46 -36.15
CA GLU A 98 16.68 -3.89 -36.85
C GLU A 98 16.60 -3.82 -38.40
N GLN A 99 15.42 -3.67 -39.02
CA GLN A 99 15.30 -3.59 -40.48
C GLN A 99 15.28 -2.16 -41.04
N GLU A 100 15.97 -1.98 -42.18
CA GLU A 100 15.98 -0.77 -42.98
C GLU A 100 14.55 -0.42 -43.40
N LEU A 101 13.97 0.60 -42.78
CA LEU A 101 12.57 1.03 -42.94
C LEU A 101 12.33 1.47 -44.40
N THR A 102 11.81 0.58 -45.23
CA THR A 102 11.58 0.85 -46.65
C THR A 102 10.10 1.06 -46.99
N HIS A 103 9.17 0.54 -46.17
CA HIS A 103 7.73 0.67 -46.39
C HIS A 103 6.98 1.35 -45.23
N ALA A 104 5.86 2.00 -45.55
CA ALA A 104 5.01 2.69 -44.57
C ALA A 104 4.39 1.74 -43.53
N SER A 105 4.19 0.46 -43.88
CA SER A 105 3.75 -0.60 -42.96
C SER A 105 4.75 -0.83 -41.83
N ASP A 106 6.04 -0.84 -42.14
CA ASP A 106 7.10 -1.18 -41.20
C ASP A 106 7.25 -0.08 -40.13
N PHE A 107 7.01 1.17 -40.53
CA PHE A 107 6.95 2.31 -39.61
C PHE A 107 5.75 2.22 -38.64
N LEU A 108 4.59 1.72 -39.09
CA LEU A 108 3.43 1.51 -38.23
C LEU A 108 3.69 0.39 -37.22
N LEU A 109 4.25 -0.74 -37.67
CA LEU A 109 4.62 -1.86 -36.80
C LEU A 109 5.67 -1.44 -35.74
N ALA A 110 6.63 -0.61 -36.13
CA ALA A 110 7.60 -0.01 -35.21
C ALA A 110 6.95 0.89 -34.16
N SER A 111 5.99 1.68 -34.59
CA SER A 111 5.23 2.53 -33.68
C SER A 111 4.39 1.72 -32.69
N GLU A 112 3.82 0.60 -33.11
CA GLU A 112 3.03 -0.29 -32.25
C GLU A 112 3.89 -0.99 -31.19
N ALA A 113 5.02 -1.58 -31.60
CA ALA A 113 5.95 -2.22 -30.67
C ALA A 113 6.51 -1.22 -29.64
N GLN A 114 6.81 0.00 -30.09
CA GLN A 114 7.25 1.07 -29.20
C GLN A 114 6.14 1.50 -28.22
N GLN A 115 4.90 1.59 -28.68
CA GLN A 115 3.74 1.87 -27.84
C GLN A 115 3.55 0.79 -26.77
N GLN A 116 3.68 -0.49 -27.13
CA GLN A 116 3.62 -1.61 -26.19
C GLN A 116 4.70 -1.51 -25.10
N VAL A 117 5.96 -1.22 -25.47
CA VAL A 117 7.04 -1.05 -24.49
C VAL A 117 6.78 0.14 -23.56
N MET A 118 6.38 1.30 -24.10
CA MET A 118 6.07 2.50 -23.33
C MET A 118 4.89 2.27 -22.38
N PHE A 119 3.88 1.55 -22.83
CA PHE A 119 2.75 1.15 -22.00
C PHE A 119 3.22 0.30 -20.81
N LEU A 120 4.01 -0.76 -21.04
CA LEU A 120 4.49 -1.61 -19.96
C LEU A 120 5.38 -0.83 -18.98
N GLN A 121 6.27 0.04 -19.47
CA GLN A 121 7.15 0.86 -18.62
C GLN A 121 6.38 1.88 -17.77
N SER A 122 5.28 2.43 -18.30
CA SER A 122 4.47 3.44 -17.60
C SER A 122 3.46 2.85 -16.62
N THR A 123 2.99 1.62 -16.86
CA THR A 123 1.92 0.99 -16.07
C THR A 123 2.41 -0.10 -15.12
N MET A 124 3.56 -0.72 -15.40
CA MET A 124 4.09 -1.82 -14.58
C MET A 124 5.31 -1.41 -13.77
N ALA A 125 5.50 -2.06 -12.62
CA ALA A 125 6.73 -1.91 -11.86
C ALA A 125 7.93 -2.45 -12.65
N SER A 126 9.08 -1.79 -12.52
CA SER A 126 10.33 -2.17 -13.20
C SER A 126 10.80 -3.60 -12.90
N ASN A 127 10.34 -4.19 -11.78
CA ASN A 127 10.64 -5.54 -11.34
C ASN A 127 9.44 -6.51 -11.44
N ILE A 128 8.50 -6.27 -12.37
CA ILE A 128 7.38 -7.16 -12.63
C ILE A 128 7.84 -8.63 -12.74
N LYS A 129 7.11 -9.55 -12.11
CA LYS A 129 7.42 -10.97 -12.15
C LYS A 129 6.67 -11.65 -13.30
N PHE A 130 7.38 -12.44 -14.07
CA PHE A 130 6.81 -13.33 -15.08
C PHE A 130 7.44 -14.73 -14.91
N GLY A 131 6.68 -15.67 -14.37
CA GLY A 131 7.21 -16.96 -13.91
C GLY A 131 8.36 -16.76 -12.92
N ASN A 132 9.54 -17.30 -13.25
CA ASN A 132 10.76 -17.15 -12.44
C ASN A 132 11.59 -15.91 -12.79
N ALA A 133 11.25 -15.18 -13.85
CA ALA A 133 12.01 -14.05 -14.35
C ALA A 133 11.38 -12.70 -13.96
N ARG A 134 12.14 -11.61 -14.12
CA ARG A 134 11.72 -10.26 -13.71
C ARG A 134 12.05 -9.19 -14.74
N GLY A 135 11.17 -8.20 -14.82
CA GLY A 135 11.35 -6.97 -15.59
C GLY A 135 10.55 -6.95 -16.89
N VAL A 136 10.31 -5.74 -17.38
CA VAL A 136 9.53 -5.47 -18.59
C VAL A 136 10.18 -6.10 -19.83
N ALA A 137 11.52 -6.08 -19.91
CA ALA A 137 12.25 -6.67 -21.02
C ALA A 137 11.94 -8.17 -21.19
N VAL A 138 11.84 -8.92 -20.10
CA VAL A 138 11.51 -10.35 -20.13
C VAL A 138 10.11 -10.59 -20.71
N LEU A 139 9.15 -9.78 -20.31
CA LEU A 139 7.77 -9.87 -20.79
C LEU A 139 7.69 -9.56 -22.30
N MET A 140 8.43 -8.55 -22.75
CA MET A 140 8.53 -8.22 -24.18
C MET A 140 9.19 -9.34 -24.99
N THR A 141 10.26 -9.95 -24.47
CA THR A 141 10.90 -11.11 -25.12
C THR A 141 9.93 -12.28 -25.25
N TYR A 142 9.11 -12.55 -24.22
CA TYR A 142 8.07 -13.58 -24.29
C TYR A 142 7.06 -13.30 -25.40
N TRP A 143 6.54 -12.07 -25.47
CA TRP A 143 5.58 -11.71 -26.51
C TRP A 143 6.16 -11.79 -27.92
N ARG A 144 7.42 -11.37 -28.10
CA ARG A 144 8.13 -11.53 -29.37
C ARG A 144 8.21 -13.00 -29.77
N GLN A 145 8.67 -13.87 -28.88
CA GLN A 145 8.76 -15.30 -29.14
C GLN A 145 7.39 -15.90 -29.49
N MET A 146 6.36 -15.59 -28.72
CA MET A 146 4.99 -16.05 -28.99
C MET A 146 4.47 -15.64 -30.37
N SER A 147 4.88 -14.46 -30.84
CA SER A 147 4.46 -13.92 -32.14
C SER A 147 5.29 -14.52 -33.29
N GLU A 148 6.55 -14.86 -33.05
CA GLU A 148 7.38 -15.58 -34.02
C GLU A 148 6.87 -17.02 -34.28
N TYR A 149 6.33 -17.68 -33.25
CA TYR A 149 5.80 -19.05 -33.38
C TYR A 149 4.41 -19.12 -34.03
N HIS A 150 3.65 -18.01 -34.04
CA HIS A 150 2.25 -17.99 -34.44
C HIS A 150 1.93 -16.76 -35.28
N GLU A 151 1.73 -16.97 -36.58
CA GLU A 151 1.42 -15.90 -37.56
C GLU A 151 0.08 -15.20 -37.23
N ASP A 152 -0.91 -15.97 -36.78
CA ASP A 152 -2.22 -15.48 -36.36
C ASP A 152 -2.45 -15.70 -34.85
N LEU A 153 -1.61 -15.09 -34.02
CA LEU A 153 -1.84 -15.08 -32.57
C LEU A 153 -3.06 -14.22 -32.23
N HIS A 154 -4.06 -14.81 -31.58
CA HIS A 154 -5.19 -14.08 -31.00
C HIS A 154 -5.25 -14.29 -29.50
N PHE A 155 -4.79 -13.29 -28.76
CA PHE A 155 -4.81 -13.27 -27.32
C PHE A 155 -6.04 -12.55 -26.81
N LYS A 156 -6.96 -13.30 -26.20
CA LYS A 156 -8.26 -12.81 -25.77
C LYS A 156 -8.43 -12.92 -24.27
N LEU A 157 -8.78 -11.78 -23.66
CA LEU A 157 -9.30 -11.72 -22.30
C LEU A 157 -10.66 -12.41 -22.23
N THR A 158 -10.78 -13.46 -21.40
CA THR A 158 -12.01 -14.23 -21.26
C THR A 158 -12.74 -13.93 -19.96
N HIS A 159 -11.98 -13.71 -18.88
CA HIS A 159 -12.54 -13.43 -17.56
C HIS A 159 -11.65 -12.50 -16.76
N MET A 160 -12.27 -11.64 -15.94
CA MET A 160 -11.58 -10.84 -14.94
C MET A 160 -12.30 -10.98 -13.62
N GLU A 161 -11.55 -11.37 -12.60
CA GLU A 161 -12.03 -11.48 -11.24
C GLU A 161 -11.29 -10.50 -10.34
N LYS A 162 -12.03 -9.78 -9.52
CA LYS A 162 -11.46 -8.92 -8.49
C LYS A 162 -11.25 -9.74 -7.22
N VAL A 163 -9.99 -9.87 -6.79
CA VAL A 163 -9.65 -10.56 -5.53
C VAL A 163 -9.49 -9.57 -4.39
N LEU A 164 -8.72 -8.51 -4.61
CA LEU A 164 -8.56 -7.41 -3.65
C LEU A 164 -8.76 -6.06 -4.34
N GLU A 165 -8.67 -4.99 -3.57
CA GLU A 165 -8.93 -3.63 -4.02
C GLU A 165 -7.98 -3.16 -5.13
N SER A 166 -6.72 -3.60 -5.07
CA SER A 166 -5.67 -3.32 -6.06
C SER A 166 -5.19 -4.58 -6.80
N ILE A 167 -5.87 -5.71 -6.63
CA ILE A 167 -5.46 -6.99 -7.22
C ILE A 167 -6.62 -7.56 -8.03
N VAL A 168 -6.35 -7.72 -9.32
CA VAL A 168 -7.25 -8.34 -10.29
C VAL A 168 -6.56 -9.58 -10.84
N ILE A 169 -7.30 -10.69 -10.91
CA ILE A 169 -6.89 -11.88 -11.65
C ILE A 169 -7.58 -11.81 -13.01
N ALA A 170 -6.79 -11.93 -14.07
CA ALA A 170 -7.30 -12.04 -15.43
C ALA A 170 -7.04 -13.44 -15.97
N THR A 171 -8.05 -14.00 -16.61
CA THR A 171 -7.95 -15.24 -17.37
C THR A 171 -8.05 -14.89 -18.83
N ALA A 172 -7.16 -15.48 -19.63
CA ALA A 172 -7.12 -15.27 -21.06
C ALA A 172 -6.87 -16.58 -21.79
N SER A 173 -7.32 -16.63 -23.03
CA SER A 173 -7.07 -17.72 -23.97
C SER A 173 -6.29 -17.17 -25.16
N SER A 174 -5.26 -17.89 -25.56
CA SER A 174 -4.61 -17.68 -26.85
C SER A 174 -5.17 -18.69 -27.85
N GLU A 175 -5.70 -18.20 -28.95
CA GLU A 175 -5.96 -19.00 -30.15
C GLU A 175 -4.81 -18.76 -31.11
N CYS A 176 -4.23 -19.84 -31.63
CA CYS A 176 -3.14 -19.76 -32.59
C CYS A 176 -3.18 -20.96 -33.53
N ASP A 177 -2.93 -20.71 -34.81
CA ASP A 177 -2.78 -21.77 -35.79
C ASP A 177 -1.39 -22.41 -35.64
N TYR A 178 -1.37 -23.71 -35.35
CA TYR A 178 -0.13 -24.49 -35.31
C TYR A 178 0.28 -24.81 -36.75
N HIS A 179 1.01 -23.92 -37.41
CA HIS A 179 1.67 -24.30 -38.66
C HIS A 179 2.84 -25.24 -38.34
N LYS A 180 2.68 -26.51 -38.69
CA LYS A 180 3.73 -27.53 -38.57
C LYS A 180 4.91 -27.16 -39.46
N ASN A 181 5.94 -26.57 -38.87
CA ASN A 181 7.32 -26.68 -39.36
C ASN A 181 8.29 -26.77 -38.17
N TYR A 182 8.10 -27.77 -37.31
CA TYR A 182 9.18 -28.27 -36.47
C TYR A 182 10.03 -29.27 -37.26
N ALA A 183 10.71 -28.78 -38.29
CA ALA A 183 11.88 -29.47 -38.85
C ALA A 183 13.12 -28.73 -38.34
N GLY A 184 13.55 -29.03 -37.10
CA GLY A 184 14.90 -28.69 -36.66
C GLY A 184 15.10 -28.06 -35.28
N VAL A 185 14.06 -27.82 -34.48
CA VAL A 185 14.25 -27.32 -33.11
C VAL A 185 13.71 -28.33 -32.11
N CYS A 186 14.62 -29.05 -31.46
CA CYS A 186 14.32 -29.83 -30.26
C CYS A 186 13.74 -28.91 -29.19
N LEU A 187 12.42 -28.99 -28.96
CA LEU A 187 11.81 -28.48 -27.74
C LEU A 187 12.35 -29.26 -26.54
N PRO A 188 12.80 -28.61 -25.45
CA PRO A 188 13.05 -29.33 -24.21
C PRO A 188 11.71 -29.77 -23.62
N SER A 189 11.62 -31.07 -23.34
CA SER A 189 10.47 -31.74 -22.74
C SER A 189 10.01 -31.06 -21.44
N PRO A 190 8.70 -30.81 -21.24
CA PRO A 190 8.16 -30.27 -20.00
C PRO A 190 7.91 -31.41 -18.99
N HIS A 191 8.94 -32.18 -18.66
CA HIS A 191 8.94 -33.04 -17.48
C HIS A 191 10.37 -33.19 -16.97
N GLU A 192 10.74 -32.35 -16.01
CA GLU A 192 11.47 -32.83 -14.84
C GLU A 192 11.34 -31.81 -13.71
N VAL A 193 10.41 -32.14 -12.81
CA VAL A 193 10.34 -31.64 -11.45
C VAL A 193 11.58 -32.14 -10.71
N ARG A 194 12.33 -31.22 -10.11
CA ARG A 194 12.90 -31.44 -8.77
C ARG A 194 13.03 -30.12 -8.03
#